data_AF-A0A2D5QDW5-F1
#
_entry.id   AF-A0A2D5QDW5-F1
#
_cell.length_a   1.000
_cell.length_b   1.000
_cell.length_c   1.000
_cell.angle_alpha   90.00
_cell.angle_beta   90.00
_cell.angle_gamma   90.00
#
_symmetry.space_group_name_H-M   'P 1'
#
loop_
_entity.id
_entity.type
_entity.pdbx_description
1 polymer ?
#
loop_
_entity_poly.entity_id
_entity_poly.type
_entity_poly.pdbx_seq_one_letter_code
_entity_poly.pdbx_strand_id
1 'polypeptide(L)'
;MLTDDKKLFPWLKDIDKNIIHDYTESYDHEYNLLRQELSITHNVYKKEIDSLKSLLKLKDERISKLIDKMITIDLNFDQLNEDYDELNLKCALLIKSREDWIGRALKLNYLLQEIEKIGLQQSEYILDAFKDINIPLDEVPIHLKERYIPTILTNIVELESSDDEF
;
A
#
# COMPACT_ATOMS: atom_id res chain seq x y z
N MET A 1 -66.80 -65.20 32.99
CA MET A 1 -66.65 -66.13 34.12
C MET A 1 -65.42 -65.70 34.91
N LEU A 2 -65.57 -65.24 36.16
CA LEU A 2 -64.41 -64.92 37.00
C LEU A 2 -63.73 -66.23 37.41
N THR A 3 -62.46 -66.38 37.11
CA THR A 3 -61.59 -67.49 37.57
C THR A 3 -61.61 -67.58 39.10
N ASP A 4 -61.72 -68.80 39.63
CA ASP A 4 -61.97 -69.08 41.06
C ASP A 4 -60.94 -68.47 42.03
N ASP A 5 -59.75 -68.11 41.54
CA ASP A 5 -58.69 -67.44 42.31
C ASP A 5 -59.11 -66.05 42.83
N LYS A 6 -60.01 -65.34 42.13
CA LYS A 6 -60.48 -63.99 42.51
C LYS A 6 -61.51 -63.98 43.64
N LYS A 7 -61.99 -65.17 44.08
CA LYS A 7 -62.84 -65.32 45.27
C LYS A 7 -62.03 -65.62 46.53
N LEU A 8 -60.88 -66.29 46.39
CA LEU A 8 -60.04 -66.70 47.51
C LEU A 8 -59.19 -65.55 48.06
N PHE A 9 -58.77 -64.62 47.19
CA PHE A 9 -57.97 -63.46 47.56
C PHE A 9 -58.60 -62.17 47.03
N PRO A 10 -59.48 -61.51 47.79
CA PRO A 10 -60.15 -60.29 47.36
C PRO A 10 -59.20 -59.14 47.01
N TRP A 11 -58.05 -59.07 47.71
CA TRP A 11 -56.99 -58.08 47.52
C TRP A 11 -56.19 -58.23 46.21
N LEU A 12 -56.28 -59.39 45.52
CA LEU A 12 -55.67 -59.54 44.19
C LEU A 12 -56.28 -58.59 43.16
N LYS A 13 -57.54 -58.19 43.34
CA LYS A 13 -58.20 -57.20 42.47
C LYS A 13 -57.58 -55.81 42.57
N ASP A 14 -57.05 -55.49 43.74
CA ASP A 14 -56.42 -54.19 44.00
C ASP A 14 -54.97 -54.18 43.50
N ILE A 15 -54.31 -55.34 43.48
CA ILE A 15 -52.98 -55.52 42.88
C ILE A 15 -53.00 -55.39 41.36
N ASP A 16 -53.93 -56.06 40.67
CA ASP A 16 -54.11 -55.92 39.20
C ASP A 16 -54.38 -54.45 38.81
N LYS A 17 -55.00 -53.68 39.70
CA LYS A 17 -55.37 -52.27 39.48
C LYS A 17 -54.25 -51.28 39.80
N ASN A 18 -53.40 -51.58 40.79
CA ASN A 18 -52.31 -50.69 41.21
C ASN A 18 -50.98 -50.98 40.49
N ILE A 19 -50.69 -52.22 40.08
CA ILE A 19 -49.41 -52.55 39.42
C ILE A 19 -49.30 -51.98 37.99
N ILE A 20 -50.42 -51.77 37.30
CA ILE A 20 -50.41 -51.35 35.88
C ILE A 20 -50.36 -49.82 35.72
N HIS A 21 -50.87 -49.07 36.69
CA HIS A 21 -50.91 -47.60 36.61
C HIS A 21 -49.62 -46.90 37.04
N ASP A 22 -48.88 -47.44 38.01
CA ASP A 22 -47.66 -46.78 38.51
C ASP A 22 -46.48 -46.85 37.51
N TYR A 23 -46.44 -47.86 36.64
CA TYR A 23 -45.34 -48.00 35.66
C TYR A 23 -45.59 -47.20 34.37
N THR A 24 -46.82 -47.05 33.91
CA THR A 24 -47.12 -46.42 32.61
C THR A 24 -47.04 -44.90 32.65
N GLU A 25 -47.46 -44.27 33.75
CA GLU A 25 -47.35 -42.81 33.93
C GLU A 25 -45.89 -42.33 34.04
N SER A 26 -45.00 -43.14 34.62
CA SER A 26 -43.57 -42.82 34.76
C SER A 26 -42.83 -42.79 33.40
N TYR A 27 -43.08 -43.77 32.52
CA TYR A 27 -42.43 -43.82 31.21
C TYR A 27 -42.93 -42.74 30.24
N ASP A 28 -44.23 -42.43 30.27
CA ASP A 28 -44.79 -41.34 29.46
C ASP A 28 -44.30 -39.97 29.95
N HIS A 29 -44.10 -39.80 31.26
CA HIS A 29 -43.53 -38.57 31.81
C HIS A 29 -42.07 -38.37 31.38
N GLU A 30 -41.21 -39.40 31.54
CA GLU A 30 -39.80 -39.34 31.11
C GLU A 30 -39.67 -39.14 29.60
N TYR A 31 -40.50 -39.79 28.80
CA TYR A 31 -40.54 -39.63 27.35
C TYR A 31 -40.88 -38.19 26.94
N ASN A 32 -41.89 -37.60 27.58
CA ASN A 32 -42.29 -36.22 27.32
C ASN A 32 -41.23 -35.22 27.80
N LEU A 33 -40.59 -35.48 28.94
CA LEU A 33 -39.48 -34.67 29.44
C LEU A 33 -38.31 -34.67 28.45
N LEU A 34 -37.88 -35.85 27.99
CA LEU A 34 -36.80 -35.97 27.00
C LEU A 34 -37.14 -35.24 25.69
N ARG A 35 -38.39 -35.32 25.22
CA ARG A 35 -38.85 -34.56 24.04
C ARG A 35 -38.76 -33.05 24.27
N GLN A 36 -39.11 -32.57 25.46
CA GLN A 36 -39.01 -31.15 25.79
C GLN A 36 -37.55 -30.70 25.86
N GLU A 37 -36.68 -31.46 26.53
CA GLU A 37 -35.25 -31.18 26.61
C GLU A 37 -34.60 -31.16 25.21
N LEU A 38 -34.93 -32.14 24.37
CA LEU A 38 -34.44 -32.19 22.99
C LEU A 38 -34.96 -31.01 22.15
N SER A 39 -36.23 -30.60 22.36
CA SER A 39 -36.79 -29.42 21.69
C SER A 39 -36.10 -28.14 22.13
N ILE A 40 -35.84 -27.98 23.43
CA ILE A 40 -35.16 -26.81 23.98
C ILE A 40 -33.72 -26.74 23.45
N THR A 41 -32.97 -27.83 23.55
CA THR A 41 -31.59 -27.90 23.03
C THR A 41 -31.54 -27.63 21.53
N HIS A 42 -32.43 -28.22 20.73
CA HIS A 42 -32.53 -27.93 19.30
C HIS A 42 -32.79 -26.44 19.03
N ASN A 43 -33.72 -25.82 19.75
CA ASN A 43 -34.04 -24.41 19.60
C ASN A 43 -32.88 -23.49 20.00
N VAL A 44 -32.12 -23.86 21.04
CA VAL A 44 -30.90 -23.13 21.45
C VAL A 44 -29.85 -23.19 20.35
N TYR A 45 -29.51 -24.38 19.85
CA TYR A 45 -28.53 -24.53 18.78
C TYR A 45 -28.97 -23.85 17.49
N LYS A 46 -30.26 -23.91 17.15
CA LYS A 46 -30.80 -23.22 15.97
C LYS A 46 -30.59 -21.71 16.07
N LYS A 47 -30.91 -21.11 17.21
CA LYS A 47 -30.67 -19.68 17.46
C LYS A 47 -29.19 -19.32 17.38
N GLU A 48 -28.32 -20.17 17.92
CA GLU A 48 -26.88 -19.97 17.86
C GLU A 48 -26.35 -20.03 16.42
N ILE A 49 -26.80 -21.01 15.63
CA ILE A 49 -26.46 -21.14 14.21
C ILE A 49 -26.93 -19.90 13.44
N ASP A 50 -28.14 -19.42 13.69
CA ASP A 50 -28.67 -18.23 13.01
C ASP A 50 -27.90 -16.96 13.40
N SER A 51 -27.51 -16.83 14.67
CA SER A 51 -26.61 -15.77 15.15
C SER A 51 -25.25 -15.82 14.44
N LEU A 52 -24.61 -16.99 14.38
CA LEU A 52 -23.32 -17.18 13.72
C LEU A 52 -23.39 -16.87 12.22
N LYS A 53 -24.47 -17.26 11.54
CA LYS A 53 -24.70 -16.90 10.12
C LYS A 53 -24.80 -15.40 9.94
N SER A 54 -25.52 -14.70 10.82
CA SER A 54 -25.64 -13.25 10.75
C SER A 54 -24.29 -12.56 10.96
N LEU A 55 -23.49 -13.07 11.91
CA LEU A 55 -22.14 -12.58 12.18
C LEU A 55 -21.23 -12.80 10.99
N LEU A 56 -21.27 -13.99 10.37
CA LEU A 56 -20.46 -14.32 9.20
C LEU A 56 -20.75 -13.36 8.05
N LYS A 57 -22.04 -13.10 7.76
CA LYS A 57 -22.44 -12.13 6.74
C LYS A 57 -21.89 -10.73 7.01
N LEU A 58 -21.96 -10.24 8.26
CA LEU A 58 -21.39 -8.95 8.64
C LEU A 58 -19.87 -8.90 8.48
N LYS A 59 -19.17 -10.01 8.75
CA LYS A 59 -17.73 -10.11 8.56
C LYS A 59 -17.37 -10.11 7.08
N ASP A 60 -18.11 -10.83 6.23
CA ASP A 60 -17.91 -10.83 4.79
C ASP A 60 -18.10 -9.43 4.20
N GLU A 61 -19.18 -8.73 4.56
CA GLU A 61 -19.41 -7.33 4.14
C GLU A 61 -18.27 -6.39 4.58
N ARG A 62 -17.71 -6.62 5.77
CA ARG A 62 -16.56 -5.86 6.26
C ARG A 62 -15.30 -6.19 5.48
N ILE A 63 -15.06 -7.44 5.14
CA ILE A 63 -13.92 -7.88 4.33
C ILE A 63 -13.99 -7.25 2.95
N SER A 64 -15.14 -7.30 2.28
CA SER A 64 -15.34 -6.66 0.97
C SER A 64 -15.00 -5.17 1.01
N LYS A 65 -15.49 -4.43 2.02
CA LYS A 65 -15.17 -3.00 2.19
C LYS A 65 -13.67 -2.74 2.43
N LEU A 66 -12.97 -3.66 3.08
CA LEU A 66 -11.52 -3.54 3.29
C LEU A 66 -10.75 -3.80 1.99
N ILE A 67 -11.20 -4.77 1.19
CA ILE A 67 -10.63 -5.05 -0.13
C ILE A 67 -10.80 -3.83 -1.04
N ASP A 68 -11.98 -3.21 -1.09
CA ASP A 68 -12.21 -2.00 -1.92
C ASP A 68 -11.27 -0.85 -1.52
N LYS A 69 -11.04 -0.67 -0.21
CA LYS A 69 -10.09 0.31 0.30
C LYS A 69 -8.65 -0.02 -0.07
N MET A 70 -8.27 -1.30 -0.01
CA MET A 70 -6.93 -1.75 -0.39
C MET A 70 -6.67 -1.45 -1.87
N ILE A 71 -7.61 -1.80 -2.76
CA ILE A 71 -7.52 -1.49 -4.20
C ILE A 71 -7.36 0.01 -4.43
N THR A 72 -8.11 0.84 -3.71
CA THR A 72 -8.00 2.30 -3.82
C THR A 72 -6.64 2.81 -3.38
N ILE A 73 -6.08 2.24 -2.30
CA ILE A 73 -4.75 2.61 -1.81
C ILE A 73 -3.68 2.20 -2.82
N ASP A 74 -3.77 1.00 -3.40
CA ASP A 74 -2.82 0.50 -4.40
C ASP A 74 -2.81 1.41 -5.64
N LEU A 75 -4.00 1.79 -6.15
CA LEU A 75 -4.10 2.74 -7.27
C LEU A 75 -3.49 4.11 -6.95
N ASN A 76 -3.73 4.64 -5.75
CA ASN A 76 -3.14 5.91 -5.33
C ASN A 76 -1.61 5.81 -5.17
N PHE A 77 -1.12 4.64 -4.73
CA PHE A 77 0.30 4.40 -4.59
C PHE A 77 1.00 4.35 -5.95
N ASP A 78 0.41 3.65 -6.93
CA ASP A 78 0.92 3.61 -8.30
C ASP A 78 0.98 5.02 -8.90
N GLN A 79 -0.08 5.81 -8.76
CA GLN A 79 -0.11 7.20 -9.22
C GLN A 79 0.96 8.07 -8.55
N LEU A 80 1.12 7.94 -7.23
CA LEU A 80 2.16 8.69 -6.51
C LEU A 80 3.57 8.31 -6.98
N ASN A 81 3.78 7.04 -7.30
CA ASN A 81 5.06 6.57 -7.80
C ASN A 81 5.37 7.11 -9.21
N GLU A 82 4.37 7.16 -10.09
CA GLU A 82 4.49 7.81 -11.40
C GLU A 82 4.84 9.30 -11.27
N ASP A 83 4.14 10.02 -10.39
CA ASP A 83 4.42 11.45 -10.12
C ASP A 83 5.84 11.66 -9.56
N TYR A 84 6.29 10.75 -8.69
CA TYR A 84 7.64 10.78 -8.13
C TYR A 84 8.72 10.58 -9.19
N ASP A 85 8.53 9.61 -10.10
CA ASP A 85 9.45 9.35 -11.20
C ASP A 85 9.50 10.53 -12.19
N GLU A 86 8.35 11.12 -12.52
CA GLU A 86 8.27 12.31 -13.37
C GLU A 86 9.01 13.49 -12.73
N LEU A 87 8.82 13.70 -11.42
CA LEU A 87 9.49 14.77 -10.69
C LEU A 87 11.02 14.56 -10.64
N ASN A 88 11.49 13.33 -10.43
CA ASN A 88 12.91 13.01 -10.47
C ASN A 88 13.52 13.29 -11.84
N LEU A 89 12.83 12.94 -12.92
CA LEU A 89 13.28 13.25 -14.27
C LEU A 89 13.37 14.77 -14.49
N LYS A 90 12.34 15.52 -14.09
CA LYS A 90 12.34 17.00 -14.17
C LYS A 90 13.50 17.60 -13.38
N CYS A 91 13.74 17.13 -12.17
CA CYS A 91 14.87 17.56 -11.34
C CYS A 91 16.22 17.27 -12.02
N ALA A 92 16.42 16.07 -12.54
CA ALA A 92 17.65 15.70 -13.24
C ALA A 92 17.89 16.59 -14.48
N LEU A 93 16.85 16.86 -15.27
CA LEU A 93 16.93 17.75 -16.42
C LEU A 93 17.24 19.20 -16.01
N LEU A 94 16.65 19.70 -14.93
CA LEU A 94 16.91 21.04 -14.42
C LEU A 94 18.33 21.19 -13.89
N ILE A 95 18.85 20.19 -13.16
CA ILE A 95 20.24 20.18 -12.68
C ILE A 95 21.20 20.24 -13.86
N LYS A 96 21.01 19.38 -14.86
CA LYS A 96 21.84 19.37 -16.08
C LYS A 96 21.76 20.69 -16.84
N SER A 97 20.55 21.21 -17.05
CA SER A 97 20.34 22.49 -17.74
C SER A 97 21.01 23.65 -16.99
N ARG A 98 20.92 23.66 -15.65
CA ARG A 98 21.59 24.65 -14.81
C ARG A 98 23.11 24.58 -14.97
N GLU A 99 23.70 23.39 -14.93
CA GLU A 99 25.15 23.22 -15.15
C GLU A 99 25.58 23.71 -16.53
N ASP A 100 24.81 23.39 -17.58
CA ASP A 100 25.09 23.84 -18.95
C ASP A 100 25.04 25.38 -19.06
N TRP A 101 24.06 26.02 -18.43
CA TRP A 101 23.94 27.48 -18.40
C TRP A 101 25.10 28.14 -17.64
N ILE A 102 25.47 27.59 -16.49
CA ILE A 102 26.64 28.04 -15.73
C ILE A 102 27.90 27.92 -16.60
N GLY A 103 28.12 26.77 -17.24
CA GLY A 103 29.28 26.55 -18.09
C GLY A 103 29.36 27.50 -19.28
N ARG A 104 28.22 27.79 -19.93
CA ARG A 104 28.13 28.77 -21.03
C ARG A 104 28.44 30.19 -20.55
N ALA A 105 27.90 30.59 -19.40
CA ALA A 105 28.15 31.91 -18.82
C ALA A 105 29.63 32.08 -18.45
N LEU A 106 30.24 31.08 -17.81
CA LEU A 106 31.66 31.10 -17.47
C LEU A 106 32.56 31.19 -18.71
N LYS A 107 32.28 30.39 -19.75
CA LYS A 107 33.03 30.44 -21.01
C LYS A 107 32.94 31.80 -21.68
N LEU A 108 31.73 32.36 -21.76
CA LEU A 108 31.51 33.68 -22.35
C LEU A 108 32.29 34.76 -21.58
N ASN A 109 32.23 34.73 -20.25
CA ASN A 109 32.97 35.65 -19.39
C ASN A 109 34.48 35.56 -19.61
N TYR A 110 35.01 34.33 -19.64
CA TYR A 110 36.43 34.11 -19.88
C TYR A 110 36.87 34.65 -21.25
N LEU A 111 36.12 34.34 -22.31
CA LEU A 111 36.43 34.81 -23.66
C LEU A 111 36.43 36.34 -23.74
N LEU A 112 35.46 37.01 -23.13
CA LEU A 112 35.38 38.48 -23.18
C LEU A 112 36.50 39.14 -22.37
N GLN A 113 36.91 38.55 -21.25
CA GLN A 113 38.10 38.98 -20.53
C GLN A 113 39.38 38.82 -21.37
N GLU A 114 39.53 37.73 -22.11
CA GLU A 114 40.69 37.54 -23.00
C GLU A 114 40.67 38.50 -24.21
N ILE A 115 39.51 38.74 -24.80
CA ILE A 115 39.34 39.72 -25.89
C ILE A 115 39.71 41.13 -25.42
N GLU A 116 39.27 41.51 -24.22
CA GLU A 116 39.61 42.80 -23.61
C GLU A 116 41.12 42.91 -23.33
N LYS A 117 41.77 41.85 -22.85
CA LYS A 117 43.23 41.81 -22.66
C LYS A 117 44.01 42.00 -23.96
N ILE A 118 43.53 41.41 -25.07
CA ILE A 118 44.18 41.50 -26.38
C ILE A 118 43.88 42.87 -27.04
N GLY A 119 42.87 43.60 -26.58
CA GLY A 119 42.51 44.93 -27.10
C GLY A 119 41.80 44.88 -28.46
N LEU A 120 41.07 43.80 -28.73
CA LEU A 120 40.28 43.62 -29.95
C LEU A 120 39.10 44.61 -29.98
N GLN A 121 39.08 45.52 -30.96
CA GLN A 121 38.02 46.53 -31.13
C GLN A 121 36.83 46.05 -31.98
N GLN A 122 36.83 44.79 -32.42
CA GLN A 122 35.69 44.26 -33.17
C GLN A 122 34.51 44.05 -32.21
N SER A 123 33.39 44.73 -32.49
CA SER A 123 32.12 44.64 -31.74
C SER A 123 32.12 45.29 -30.35
N GLU A 124 32.61 46.53 -30.23
CA GLU A 124 32.61 47.32 -28.98
C GLU A 124 31.23 47.37 -28.28
N TYR A 125 30.14 47.46 -29.04
CA TYR A 125 28.78 47.47 -28.50
C TYR A 125 28.41 46.18 -27.75
N ILE A 126 28.98 45.02 -28.12
CA ILE A 126 28.79 43.75 -27.41
C ILE A 126 29.62 43.72 -26.13
N LEU A 127 30.85 44.23 -26.19
CA LEU A 127 31.75 44.29 -25.04
C LEU A 127 31.20 45.24 -23.97
N ASP A 128 30.70 46.40 -24.36
CA ASP A 128 30.09 47.36 -23.44
C ASP A 128 28.81 46.79 -22.81
N ALA A 129 27.94 46.14 -23.60
CA ALA A 129 26.76 45.47 -23.07
C ALA A 129 27.10 44.33 -22.09
N PHE A 130 28.26 43.68 -22.25
CA PHE A 130 28.70 42.62 -21.34
C PHE A 130 29.27 43.15 -20.01
N LYS A 131 29.83 44.37 -19.99
CA LYS A 131 30.30 44.99 -18.74
C LYS A 131 29.17 45.18 -17.72
N ASP A 132 27.94 45.28 -18.19
CA ASP A 132 26.75 45.37 -17.35
C ASP A 132 26.34 44.01 -16.72
N ILE A 133 26.89 42.90 -17.22
CA ILE A 133 26.58 41.55 -16.76
C ILE A 133 27.54 41.16 -15.64
N ASN A 134 27.04 41.14 -14.41
CA ASN A 134 27.81 40.68 -13.26
C ASN A 134 27.53 39.20 -12.97
N ILE A 135 28.50 38.33 -13.27
CA ILE A 135 28.40 36.89 -12.99
C ILE A 135 28.92 36.65 -11.56
N PRO A 136 28.12 36.07 -10.65
CA PRO A 136 28.52 35.84 -9.26
C PRO A 136 29.50 34.64 -9.20
N LEU A 137 30.75 34.88 -9.58
CA LEU A 137 31.79 33.86 -9.65
C LEU A 137 31.98 33.17 -8.30
N ASP A 138 31.82 33.87 -7.19
CA ASP A 138 32.01 33.32 -5.84
C ASP A 138 30.98 32.25 -5.45
N GLU A 139 29.81 32.26 -6.09
CA GLU A 139 28.74 31.28 -5.87
C GLU A 139 28.89 30.03 -6.75
N VAL A 140 29.84 30.05 -7.70
CA VAL A 140 30.05 28.93 -8.61
C VAL A 140 31.02 27.91 -7.99
N PRO A 141 30.62 26.64 -7.84
CA PRO A 141 31.49 25.58 -7.35
C PRO A 141 32.80 25.45 -8.15
N ILE A 142 33.90 25.17 -7.45
CA ILE A 142 35.25 25.10 -8.05
C ILE A 142 35.31 24.06 -9.18
N HIS A 143 34.71 22.88 -8.99
CA HIS A 143 34.71 21.83 -10.01
C HIS A 143 34.04 22.25 -11.33
N LEU A 144 33.02 23.13 -11.29
CA LEU A 144 32.43 23.69 -12.51
C LEU A 144 33.34 24.74 -13.14
N LYS A 145 34.02 25.57 -12.33
CA LYS A 145 35.00 26.54 -12.84
C LYS A 145 36.13 25.85 -13.60
N GLU A 146 36.73 24.82 -13.01
CA GLU A 146 37.84 24.07 -13.61
C GLU A 146 37.44 23.34 -14.89
N ARG A 147 36.19 22.87 -14.99
CA ARG A 147 35.67 22.20 -16.18
C ARG A 147 35.51 23.12 -17.39
N TYR A 148 35.17 24.40 -17.16
CA TYR A 148 34.76 25.31 -18.23
C TYR A 148 35.73 26.46 -18.48
N ILE A 149 36.61 26.79 -17.53
CA ILE A 149 37.66 27.81 -17.67
C ILE A 149 39.02 27.09 -17.86
N PRO A 150 39.72 27.33 -18.98
CA PRO A 150 41.05 26.78 -19.17
C PRO A 150 41.98 27.18 -18.04
N THR A 151 42.51 26.18 -17.34
CA THR A 151 43.53 26.31 -16.30
C THR A 151 44.78 25.57 -16.75
N ILE A 152 45.94 25.85 -16.13
CA ILE A 152 47.22 25.19 -16.47
C ILE A 152 47.11 23.64 -16.41
N LEU A 153 46.19 23.13 -15.59
CA LEU A 153 45.91 21.69 -15.43
C LEU A 153 44.95 21.11 -16.49
N THR A 154 44.10 21.93 -17.13
CA THR A 154 43.10 21.50 -18.13
C THR A 154 43.48 21.85 -19.57
N ASN A 155 44.62 22.49 -19.78
CA ASN A 155 45.17 22.80 -21.10
C ASN A 155 45.90 21.62 -21.78
N ILE A 156 45.68 20.39 -21.30
CA ILE A 156 46.16 19.18 -21.96
C ILE A 156 45.10 18.80 -22.99
N VAL A 157 45.29 19.25 -24.23
CA VAL A 157 44.54 18.72 -25.37
C VAL A 157 45.01 17.28 -25.55
N GLU A 158 44.17 16.31 -25.20
CA GLU A 158 44.34 14.95 -25.70
C GLU A 158 44.18 15.03 -27.23
N LEU A 159 45.33 15.10 -27.91
CA LEU A 159 45.39 14.90 -29.35
C LEU A 159 44.91 13.45 -29.55
N GLU A 160 43.69 13.29 -30.06
CA GLU A 160 43.23 12.01 -30.59
C GLU A 160 44.32 11.54 -31.55
N SER A 161 45.04 10.49 -31.16
CA SER A 161 45.97 9.80 -32.04
C SER A 161 45.09 9.24 -33.15
N SER A 162 45.19 9.85 -34.33
CA SER A 162 44.65 9.32 -35.56
C SER A 162 45.35 8.00 -35.85
N ASP A 163 44.86 6.92 -35.26
CA ASP A 163 45.11 5.56 -35.73
C ASP A 163 44.26 5.36 -36.99
N ASP A 164 44.61 6.11 -38.03
CA ASP A 164 44.44 5.68 -39.42
C ASP A 164 45.63 4.76 -39.71
N GLU A 165 45.50 3.48 -39.36
CA GLU A 165 46.35 2.43 -39.94
C GLU A 165 45.48 1.44 -40.73
N PHE A 166 45.98 1.21 -41.95
CA PHE A 166 45.41 0.52 -43.11
C PHE A 166 45.13 -0.98 -42.93
#